data_AF-A0A2M8CIK3-F1
#
_entry.id   AF-A0A2M8CIK3-F1
#
_cell.length_a   1.000
_cell.length_b   1.000
_cell.length_c   1.000
_cell.angle_alpha   90.00
_cell.angle_beta   90.00
_cell.angle_gamma   90.00
#
_symmetry.space_group_name_H-M   'P 1'
#
loop_
_entity.id
_entity.type
_entity.pdbx_description
1 polymer ?
#
loop_
_entity_poly.entity_id
_entity_poly.type
_entity_poly.pdbx_seq_one_letter_code
_entity_poly.pdbx_strand_id
1 'polypeptide(L)' 'MEKEYFAHETAVIDDNCQIGKGTKIWHFSHIMSNCKLGENC' A
#
# COMPACT_ATOMS: atom_id res chain seq x y z
N MET A 1 -3.39 -15.27 4.59
CA MET A 1 -3.86 -13.88 4.76
C MET A 1 -3.63 -13.18 3.43
N GLU A 2 -4.66 -13.10 2.60
CA GLU A 2 -4.60 -12.28 1.39
C GLU A 2 -4.40 -10.82 1.79
N LYS A 3 -3.57 -10.09 1.05
CA LYS A 3 -3.43 -8.65 1.27
C LYS A 3 -4.77 -7.99 0.96
N GLU A 4 -5.28 -7.18 1.88
CA GLU A 4 -6.55 -6.46 1.72
C GLU A 4 -6.46 -5.28 0.74
N TYR A 5 -5.28 -5.04 0.17
CA TYR A 5 -4.98 -4.00 -0.78
C TYR A 5 -4.28 -4.59 -2.01
N PHE A 6 -4.40 -3.88 -3.13
CA PHE A 6 -3.62 -4.17 -4.33
C PHE A 6 -2.31 -3.38 -4.27
N ALA A 7 -1.19 -4.03 -4.58
CA ALA A 7 0.07 -3.35 -4.86
C ALA A 7 0.64 -3.88 -6.17
N HIS A 8 0.91 -2.95 -7.09
CA HIS A 8 1.62 -3.26 -8.32
C HIS A 8 3.01 -3.85 -7.99
N GLU A 9 3.51 -4.77 -8.81
CA GLU A 9 4.80 -5.45 -8.57
C GLU A 9 6.01 -4.49 -8.52
N THR A 10 5.88 -3.31 -9.13
CA THR A 10 6.91 -2.26 -9.14
C THR A 10 6.74 -1.24 -8.02
N ALA A 11 5.68 -1.33 -7.22
CA ALA A 11 5.51 -0.44 -6.09
C ALA A 11 6.46 -0.85 -4.96
N VAL A 12 7.07 0.14 -4.32
CA VAL A 12 7.91 -0.06 -3.14
C VAL A 12 7.09 0.33 -1.92
N ILE A 13 7.01 -0.56 -0.94
CA ILE A 13 6.31 -0.32 0.32
C ILE A 13 7.29 -0.65 1.42
N ASP A 14 7.74 0.37 2.15
CA ASP A 14 8.64 0.18 3.27
C ASP A 14 7.89 -0.38 4.49
N ASP A 15 8.64 -0.79 5.50
CA ASP A 15 8.09 -1.40 6.71
C ASP A 15 7.17 -0.47 7.51
N ASN A 16 6.30 -1.06 8.33
CA ASN A 16 5.40 -0.37 9.26
C ASN A 16 4.36 0.55 8.61
N CYS A 17 3.99 0.30 7.35
CA CYS A 17 2.89 1.00 6.69
C CYS A 17 1.52 0.42 7.10
N GLN A 18 0.56 1.30 7.35
CA GLN A 18 -0.84 0.95 7.55
C GLN A 18 -1.60 1.21 6.26
N ILE A 19 -2.01 0.16 5.55
CA ILE A 19 -2.72 0.29 4.27
C ILE A 19 -4.15 -0.23 4.45
N GLY A 20 -5.12 0.68 4.32
CA GLY A 20 -6.53 0.34 4.45
C GLY A 20 -7.03 -0.58 3.34
N LYS A 21 -8.08 -1.34 3.66
CA LYS A 21 -8.73 -2.27 2.73
C LYS A 21 -9.18 -1.58 1.44
N GLY A 22 -9.05 -2.28 0.32
CA GLY A 22 -9.47 -1.79 -1.00
C GLY A 22 -8.53 -0.75 -1.62
N THR A 23 -7.46 -0.36 -0.92
CA THR A 23 -6.45 0.56 -1.46
C THR A 23 -5.73 -0.05 -2.65
N LYS A 24 -5.41 0.78 -3.65
CA LYS A 24 -4.64 0.36 -4.83
C LYS A 24 -3.36 1.18 -4.95
N ILE A 25 -2.24 0.55 -4.64
CA ILE A 25 -0.91 1.13 -4.82
C ILE A 25 -0.45 0.84 -6.25
N TRP A 26 -0.42 1.89 -7.06
CA TRP A 26 -0.17 1.77 -8.50
C TRP A 26 1.33 1.85 -8.86
N HIS A 27 1.60 1.76 -10.16
CA HIS A 27 2.94 1.70 -10.74
C HIS A 27 3.83 2.87 -10.29
N PHE A 28 5.06 2.56 -9.88
CA PHE A 28 6.08 3.52 -9.41
C PHE A 28 5.71 4.35 -8.17
N SER A 29 4.73 3.90 -7.38
CA SER A 29 4.51 4.46 -6.05
C SER A 29 5.55 3.95 -5.05
N HIS A 30 6.04 4.85 -4.20
CA HIS A 30 6.85 4.51 -3.02
C HIS A 30 6.10 4.94 -1.76
N ILE A 31 5.68 3.97 -0.95
CA ILE A 31 5.05 4.20 0.35
C ILE A 31 6.13 4.11 1.42
N MET A 32 6.48 5.26 2.02
CA MET A 32 7.54 5.36 3.03
C MET A 32 7.10 4.80 4.37
N SER A 33 8.08 4.41 5.20
CA SER A 33 7.81 3.84 6.52
C SER A 33 6.89 4.71 7.37
N ASN A 34 5.98 4.07 8.10
CA ASN A 34 4.99 4.71 8.97
C ASN A 34 3.89 5.54 8.25
N CYS A 35 3.77 5.42 6.91
CA CYS A 35 2.63 5.97 6.20
C CYS A 35 1.32 5.27 6.59
N LYS A 36 0.23 6.04 6.59
CA LYS A 36 -1.13 5.55 6.80
C LYS A 36 -2.00 5.89 5.60
N LEU A 37 -2.40 4.88 4.84
CA LEU A 37 -3.36 4.98 3.75
C LEU A 37 -4.73 4.54 4.26
N GLY A 38 -5.76 5.33 3.96
CA GLY A 38 -7.15 5.04 4.31
C GLY A 38 -7.72 3.86 3.51
N GLU A 39 -8.97 3.51 3.77
CA GLU A 39 -9.69 2.51 2.97
C GLU A 39 -10.06 3.07 1.59
N ASN A 40 -10.02 2.21 0.56
CA ASN A 40 -10.35 2.55 -0.84
C ASN A 40 -9.55 3.75 -1.40
N CYS A 41 -8.30 3.90 -0.94
CA CYS A 41 -7.37 4.92 -1.41
C CYS A 41 -6.73 4.55 -2.76
#